data_AF-R9KP94-F1
#
_entry.id   AF-R9KP94-F1
#
_cell.length_a   1.000
_cell.length_b   1.000
_cell.length_c   1.000
_cell.angle_alpha   90.00
_cell.angle_beta   90.00
_cell.angle_gamma   90.00
#
_symmetry.space_group_name_H-M   'P 1'
#
loop_
_entity.id
_entity.type
_entity.pdbx_description
1 polymer ?
#
loop_
_entity_poly.entity_id
_entity_poly.type
_entity_poly.pdbx_seq_one_letter_code
_entity_poly.pdbx_strand_id
1 'polypeptide(L)' 'MNLSFLSKEQSEEYKRKMNLTEDEEQIFDMLTKNYSVVKIAGVMQMSTRTVDRRIKNIKIKMDMVSTL' A
#
# COMPACT_ATOMS: atom_id res chain seq x y z
N MET A 1 -2.28 7.41 -4.23
CA MET A 1 -3.39 6.53 -3.79
C MET A 1 -3.67 6.85 -2.33
N ASN A 2 -4.92 6.83 -1.89
CA ASN A 2 -5.29 7.02 -0.49
C ASN A 2 -6.13 5.80 -0.08
N LEU A 3 -5.82 5.17 1.05
CA LEU A 3 -6.51 4.00 1.59
C LEU A 3 -7.09 4.23 2.99
N SER A 4 -7.17 5.48 3.45
CA SER A 4 -7.63 5.82 4.80
C SER A 4 -9.10 5.55 5.06
N PHE A 5 -9.85 5.17 4.03
CA PHE A 5 -11.24 4.74 4.14
C PHE A 5 -11.39 3.26 4.51
N LEU A 6 -10.32 2.46 4.41
CA LEU A 6 -10.38 1.04 4.78
C LEU A 6 -10.47 0.89 6.29
N SER A 7 -11.39 0.05 6.75
CA SER A 7 -11.41 -0.38 8.14
C SER A 7 -10.18 -1.25 8.46
N LYS A 8 -9.90 -1.45 9.75
CA LYS A 8 -8.83 -2.37 10.18
C LYS A 8 -9.07 -3.78 9.64
N GLU A 9 -10.30 -4.30 9.75
CA GLU A 9 -10.65 -5.63 9.28
C GLU A 9 -10.45 -5.79 7.77
N GLN A 10 -10.90 -4.80 6.99
CA GLN A 10 -10.71 -4.78 5.54
C GLN A 10 -9.23 -4.73 5.17
N SER A 11 -8.44 -3.90 5.86
CA SER A 11 -6.99 -3.80 5.65
C SER A 11 -6.29 -5.15 5.88
N GLU A 12 -6.65 -5.85 6.96
CA GLU A 12 -6.11 -7.18 7.26
C GLU A 12 -6.57 -8.24 6.25
N GLU A 13 -7.82 -8.17 5.77
CA GLU A 13 -8.30 -9.07 4.71
C GLU A 13 -7.51 -8.88 3.42
N TYR A 14 -7.30 -7.62 3.02
CA TYR A 14 -6.49 -7.27 1.87
C TYR A 14 -5.06 -7.78 2.02
N LYS A 15 -4.42 -7.60 3.18
CA LYS A 15 -3.08 -8.13 3.46
C LYS A 15 -3.01 -9.66 3.38
N ARG A 16 -4.02 -10.36 3.90
CA ARG A 16 -4.07 -11.84 3.83
C ARG A 16 -4.25 -12.36 2.41
N LYS A 17 -5.03 -11.67 1.59
CA LYS A 17 -5.35 -12.09 0.22
C LYS A 17 -4.30 -11.64 -0.80
N MET A 18 -3.65 -10.50 -0.56
CA MET A 18 -2.60 -9.98 -1.44
C MET A 18 -1.24 -10.58 -1.08
N ASN A 19 -0.51 -11.07 -2.07
CA ASN A 19 0.89 -11.46 -1.92
C ASN A 19 1.80 -10.22 -1.92
N LEU A 20 1.73 -9.39 -0.86
CA LEU A 20 2.56 -8.20 -0.70
C LEU A 20 3.98 -8.59 -0.24
N THR A 21 4.99 -7.91 -0.78
CA THR A 21 6.33 -7.95 -0.18
C THR A 21 6.36 -7.12 1.10
N GLU A 22 7.33 -7.33 1.99
CA GLU A 22 7.49 -6.55 3.23
C GLU A 22 7.45 -5.03 3.00
N ASP A 23 8.22 -4.53 2.01
CA ASP A 23 8.20 -3.11 1.62
C ASP A 23 6.81 -2.62 1.15
N GLU A 24 6.08 -3.47 0.44
CA GLU A 24 4.74 -3.12 -0.06
C GLU A 24 3.72 -3.12 1.08
N GLU A 25 3.86 -4.03 2.04
CA GLU A 25 3.01 -4.06 3.24
C GLU A 25 3.24 -2.81 4.11
N GLN A 26 4.50 -2.42 4.33
CA GLN A 26 4.83 -1.19 5.06
C GLN A 26 4.26 0.06 4.35
N ILE A 27 4.40 0.12 3.02
CA ILE A 27 3.80 1.20 2.21
C ILE A 27 2.29 1.18 2.33
N PHE A 28 1.64 0.01 2.22
CA PHE A 28 0.20 -0.15 2.38
C PHE A 28 -0.29 0.39 3.73
N ASP A 29 0.39 0.05 4.83
CA ASP A 29 0.06 0.55 6.18
C ASP A 29 0.22 2.06 6.32
N MET A 30 1.15 2.67 5.59
CA MET A 30 1.28 4.12 5.56
C MET A 30 0.19 4.77 4.71
N LEU A 31 -0.26 4.12 3.64
CA LEU A 31 -1.38 4.59 2.81
C LEU A 31 -2.72 4.55 3.56
N THR A 32 -2.96 3.55 4.42
CA THR A 32 -4.15 3.50 5.30
C THR A 32 -4.13 4.61 6.35
N LYS A 33 -2.95 5.13 6.69
CA LYS A 33 -2.76 6.30 7.56
C LYS A 33 -2.72 7.64 6.80
N ASN A 34 -3.05 7.64 5.50
CA ASN A 34 -3.05 8.82 4.63
C ASN A 34 -1.68 9.52 4.51
N TYR A 35 -0.58 8.76 4.51
CA TYR A 35 0.74 9.36 4.31
C TYR A 35 0.93 9.76 2.85
N SER A 36 1.56 10.92 2.63
CA SER A 36 1.95 11.35 1.28
C SER A 36 3.13 10.52 0.75
N VAL A 37 3.26 10.43 -0.57
CA VAL A 37 4.38 9.73 -1.24
C VAL A 37 5.73 10.26 -0.76
N VAL A 38 5.86 11.58 -0.58
CA VAL A 38 7.10 12.21 -0.09
C VAL A 38 7.41 11.78 1.35
N LYS A 39 6.40 11.71 2.22
CA LYS A 39 6.59 11.23 3.60
C LYS A 39 7.00 9.76 3.63
N ILE A 40 6.33 8.91 2.84
CA ILE A 40 6.66 7.50 2.71
C ILE A 40 8.10 7.32 2.21
N ALA A 41 8.49 8.07 1.18
CA ALA A 41 9.85 8.06 0.64
C ALA A 41 10.90 8.40 1.72
N GLY A 42 10.62 9.40 2.55
CA GLY A 42 11.49 9.78 3.67
C GLY A 42 11.59 8.71 4.76
N VAL A 43 10.47 8.09 5.15
CA VAL A 43 10.43 7.02 6.17
C VAL A 43 11.15 5.76 5.67
N MET A 44 10.90 5.38 4.42
CA MET A 44 11.42 4.15 3.81
C MET A 44 12.83 4.31 3.21
N GLN A 45 13.43 5.51 3.32
CA GLN A 45 14.73 5.84 2.73
C GLN A 45 14.86 5.44 1.24
N MET A 46 13.81 5.72 0.45
CA MET A 46 13.78 5.39 -0.97
C MET A 46 13.33 6.57 -1.82
N SER A 47 13.64 6.55 -3.11
CA SER A 47 13.17 7.59 -4.03
C SER A 47 11.64 7.59 -4.13
N THR A 48 11.04 8.76 -4.34
CA THR A 48 9.60 8.91 -4.61
C THR A 48 9.16 8.05 -5.81
N ARG A 49 10.00 7.95 -6.84
CA ARG A 49 9.75 7.08 -8.01
C ARG A 49 9.64 5.60 -7.63
N THR A 50 10.46 5.13 -6.69
CA THR A 50 10.39 3.76 -6.18
C THR A 50 9.09 3.54 -5.41
N VAL A 51 8.71 4.49 -4.55
CA VAL A 51 7.44 4.45 -3.81
C VAL A 51 6.26 4.39 -4.80
N ASP A 52 6.21 5.28 -5.79
CA ASP A 52 5.12 5.32 -6.77
C ASP A 52 4.98 3.99 -7.53
N ARG A 53 6.11 3.38 -7.91
CA ARG A 53 6.09 2.05 -8.55
C ARG A 53 5.50 0.99 -7.62
N ARG A 54 5.88 0.99 -6.33
CA ARG A 54 5.33 0.05 -5.34
C ARG A 54 3.84 0.30 -5.09
N ILE A 55 3.40 1.56 -5.01
CA ILE A 55 1.98 1.93 -4.93
C ILE A 55 1.21 1.40 -6.14
N LYS A 56 1.77 1.51 -7.35
CA LYS A 56 1.16 0.95 -8.56
C LYS A 56 1.02 -0.57 -8.48
N ASN A 57 2.04 -1.27 -8.00
CA ASN A 57 2.00 -2.72 -7.81
C ASN A 57 0.94 -3.13 -6.76
N ILE A 58 0.88 -2.42 -5.62
CA ILE A 58 -0.15 -2.61 -4.59
C ILE A 58 -1.54 -2.45 -5.20
N LYS A 59 -1.78 -1.38 -5.98
CA LYS A 59 -3.06 -1.17 -6.64
C LYS A 59 -3.43 -2.32 -7.57
N ILE A 60 -2.49 -2.77 -8.40
CA ILE A 60 -2.69 -3.91 -9.30
C ILE A 60 -3.06 -5.18 -8.51
N LYS A 61 -2.41 -5.44 -7.37
CA LYS A 61 -2.72 -6.59 -6.51
C LYS A 61 -4.10 -6.45 -5.85
N MET A 62 -4.48 -5.25 -5.41
CA MET A 62 -5.81 -4.99 -4.86
C MET A 62 -6.90 -5.24 -5.91
N ASP A 63 -6.69 -4.77 -7.13
CA ASP A 63 -7.67 -4.95 -8.23
C ASP A 63 -7.86 -6.45 -8.56
N MET A 64 -6.80 -7.25 -8.51
CA MET A 64 -6.89 -8.71 -8.70
C MET A 64 -7.71 -9.41 -7.62
N VAL A 65 -7.61 -8.94 -6.37
CA VAL A 65 -8.33 -9.54 -5.23
C VAL A 65 -9.76 -9.03 -5.12
N SER A 66 -10.02 -7.76 -5.47
CA SER A 66 -11.36 -7.18 -5.41
C SER A 66 -12.32 -7.71 -6.49
N THR A 67 -11.79 -8.39 -7.51
CA THR A 67 -12.57 -8.99 -8.61
C THR A 67 -12.97 -10.45 -8.29
N LEU A 68 -12.57 -10.98 -7.13
CA LEU A 68 -12.94 -12.29 -6.59
C LEU A 68 -13.99 -12.15 -5.48
#